data_AF-D6WVG1-F1
#
_entry.id   AF-D6WVG1-F1
#
_cell.length_a   1.000
_cell.length_b   1.000
_cell.length_c   1.000
_cell.angle_alpha   90.00
_cell.angle_beta   90.00
_cell.angle_gamma   90.00
#
_symmetry.space_group_name_H-M   'P 1'
#
loop_
_entity.id
_entity.type
_entity.pdbx_description
1 polymer ?
#
loop_
_entity_poly.entity_id
_entity_poly.type
_entity_poly.pdbx_seq_one_letter_code
_entity_poly.pdbx_strand_id
1 'polypeptide(L)'
;MISNTVIEQCCFYFNKLTSLDTWKRIQWMNKKAPPQEAYRPTPIEHIANVVTHGVWVIPSVLATLELLERSRNGAQTMSALVYGATLVFLFSVSTSFHCSFFCNQRGKLKDVLHRCDRAMIYVFIAGSYFPWLTLEQLPQDGWASFMNWFVWLLALLGIIYQQTFHEKYKTLETCFYLIMGIGPRLITNFRARIFRTDGAKNRRCSLRNGGDVFQK
;
A
#
# COMPACT_ATOMS: atom_id res chain seq x y z
N MET A 1 0.32 -10.93 28.62
CA MET A 1 1.01 -10.00 29.55
C MET A 1 1.97 -9.11 28.76
N ILE A 2 1.45 -8.09 28.06
CA ILE A 2 2.26 -7.04 27.45
C ILE A 2 2.23 -5.91 28.47
N SER A 3 3.22 -5.92 29.36
CA SER A 3 3.19 -5.22 30.65
C SER A 3 3.26 -3.70 30.48
N ASN A 4 2.62 -2.98 31.42
CA ASN A 4 2.57 -1.52 31.58
C ASN A 4 3.93 -0.79 31.42
N THR A 5 5.03 -1.52 31.51
CA THR A 5 6.41 -1.07 31.27
C THR A 5 6.65 -0.49 29.87
N VAL A 6 5.95 -0.96 28.83
CA VAL A 6 6.16 -0.49 27.44
C VAL A 6 5.62 0.93 27.25
N ILE A 7 4.44 1.22 27.79
CA ILE A 7 3.78 2.52 27.67
C ILE A 7 4.56 3.58 28.48
N GLU A 8 5.03 3.24 29.67
CA GLU A 8 5.82 4.14 30.50
C GLU A 8 7.18 4.46 29.88
N GLN A 9 7.86 3.49 29.26
CA GLN A 9 9.12 3.75 28.54
C GLN A 9 8.89 4.65 27.32
N CYS A 10 7.82 4.44 26.56
CA CYS A 10 7.46 5.31 25.44
C CYS A 10 7.17 6.75 25.92
N CYS A 11 6.39 6.92 27.00
CA CYS A 11 6.09 8.24 27.56
C CYS A 11 7.34 8.94 28.12
N PHE A 12 8.24 8.20 28.76
CA PHE A 12 9.49 8.73 29.29
C PHE A 12 10.42 9.25 28.18
N TYR A 13 10.59 8.50 27.10
CA TYR A 13 11.41 8.92 25.95
C TYR A 13 10.75 10.04 25.15
N PHE A 14 9.42 10.01 25.01
CA PHE A 14 8.66 11.08 24.34
C PHE A 14 8.75 12.41 25.11
N ASN A 15 8.64 12.39 26.44
CA ASN A 15 8.86 13.56 27.30
C ASN A 15 10.30 14.08 27.26
N LYS A 16 11.28 13.20 27.05
CA LYS A 16 12.69 13.59 26.89
C LYS A 16 12.97 14.29 25.54
N LEU A 17 12.20 13.96 24.50
CA LEU A 17 12.29 14.55 23.17
C LEU A 17 11.55 15.88 22.99
N THR A 18 10.57 16.18 23.85
CA THR A 18 9.77 17.42 23.79
C THR A 18 10.45 18.62 24.46
N SER A 19 11.59 18.42 25.12
CA SER A 19 12.42 19.51 25.64
C SER A 19 13.06 20.32 24.48
N LEU A 20 12.69 21.60 24.36
CA LEU A 20 13.10 22.51 23.28
C LEU A 20 14.62 22.72 23.22
N ASP A 21 15.31 22.60 24.36
CA ASP A 21 16.77 22.75 24.43
C ASP A 21 17.53 21.55 23.82
N THR A 22 16.86 20.41 23.66
CA THR A 22 17.42 19.24 22.98
C THR A 22 17.35 19.42 21.45
N TRP A 23 16.27 20.01 20.94
CA TRP A 23 16.00 20.20 19.51
C TRP A 23 17.08 20.97 18.75
N LYS A 24 17.64 22.02 19.36
CA LYS A 24 18.69 22.84 18.71
C LYS A 24 20.06 22.16 18.62
N ARG A 25 20.30 21.12 19.43
CA ARG A 25 21.58 20.38 19.48
C ARG A 25 21.53 19.05 18.74
N ILE A 26 20.35 18.66 18.24
CA ILE A 26 20.15 17.40 17.53
C ILE A 26 20.69 17.54 16.09
N GLN A 27 21.55 16.60 15.72
CA GLN A 27 21.97 16.43 14.33
C GLN A 27 20.87 15.67 13.57
N TRP A 28 20.01 16.40 12.85
CA TRP A 28 18.80 15.88 12.22
C TRP A 28 19.04 14.96 11.02
N MET A 29 20.19 15.12 10.35
CA MET A 29 20.51 14.36 9.15
C MET A 29 21.91 13.80 9.27
N ASN A 30 22.01 12.49 9.05
CA ASN A 30 23.31 11.84 8.99
C ASN A 30 24.05 12.21 7.70
N LYS A 31 25.39 12.16 7.74
CA LYS A 31 26.19 12.31 6.52
C LYS A 31 25.92 11.11 5.60
N LYS A 32 25.99 11.33 4.28
CA LYS A 32 25.78 10.29 3.27
C LYS A 32 26.71 9.09 3.57
N ALA A 33 26.15 7.88 3.58
CA ALA A 33 26.93 6.68 3.84
C ALA A 33 28.04 6.50 2.78
N PRO A 34 29.25 6.05 3.19
CA PRO A 34 30.31 5.68 2.26
C PRO A 34 29.83 4.60 1.27
N PRO A 35 30.40 4.53 0.05
CA PRO A 35 29.95 3.60 -1.00
C PRO A 35 29.95 2.11 -0.63
N GLN A 36 30.61 1.71 0.46
CA GLN A 36 30.78 0.32 0.90
C GLN A 36 30.17 0.02 2.27
N GLU A 37 29.47 0.97 2.88
CA GLU A 37 28.82 0.77 4.17
C GLU A 37 27.31 0.92 4.07
N ALA A 38 26.57 0.05 4.77
CA ALA A 38 25.14 0.21 4.92
C ALA A 38 24.85 1.48 5.74
N TYR A 39 23.93 2.30 5.24
CA TYR A 39 23.48 3.49 5.95
C TYR A 39 22.95 3.10 7.33
N ARG A 40 23.50 3.71 8.38
CA ARG A 40 23.08 3.53 9.77
C ARG A 40 22.21 4.73 10.17
N PRO A 41 20.90 4.54 10.35
CA PRO A 41 20.04 5.64 10.75
C PRO A 41 20.30 6.04 12.21
N THR A 42 20.16 7.32 12.52
CA THR A 42 20.28 7.85 13.87
C THR A 42 19.06 7.50 14.72
N PRO A 43 19.16 7.54 16.06
CA PRO A 43 17.99 7.34 16.93
C PRO A 43 16.84 8.32 16.63
N ILE A 44 17.13 9.55 16.20
CA ILE A 44 16.11 10.54 15.82
C ILE A 44 15.42 10.17 14.50
N GLU A 45 16.17 9.80 13.46
CA GLU A 45 15.60 9.33 12.19
C GLU A 45 14.71 8.09 12.41
N HIS A 46 15.12 7.20 13.32
CA HIS A 46 14.29 6.07 13.74
C HIS A 46 12.98 6.52 14.40
N ILE A 47 13.04 7.42 15.39
CA ILE A 47 11.85 7.93 16.11
C ILE A 47 10.91 8.69 15.16
N ALA A 48 11.46 9.48 14.24
CA ALA A 48 10.68 10.17 13.22
C ALA A 48 9.88 9.16 12.39
N ASN A 49 10.51 8.07 11.91
CA ASN A 49 9.80 7.01 11.19
C ASN A 49 8.74 6.31 12.07
N VAL A 50 9.01 6.07 13.35
CA VAL A 50 8.02 5.49 14.27
C VAL A 50 6.79 6.39 14.38
N VAL A 51 7.00 7.69 14.62
CA VAL A 51 5.92 8.65 14.83
C VAL A 51 5.12 8.86 13.55
N THR A 52 5.78 8.98 12.40
CA THR A 52 5.09 9.15 11.13
C THR A 52 4.18 7.97 10.83
N HIS A 53 4.59 6.72 11.10
CA HIS A 53 3.73 5.56 10.88
C HIS A 53 2.68 5.34 11.97
N GLY A 54 3.02 5.56 13.25
CA GLY A 54 2.13 5.33 14.38
C GLY A 54 0.93 6.28 14.41
N VAL A 55 1.11 7.54 14.00
CA VAL A 55 0.03 8.54 13.96
C VAL A 55 -1.10 8.12 13.01
N TRP A 56 -0.80 7.39 11.93
CA TRP A 56 -1.79 7.00 10.93
C TRP A 56 -2.61 5.75 11.29
N VAL A 57 -2.25 5.02 12.35
CA VAL A 57 -3.03 3.86 12.81
C VAL A 57 -4.46 4.27 13.17
N ILE A 58 -4.62 5.31 14.00
CA ILE A 58 -5.95 5.73 14.48
C ILE A 58 -6.84 6.22 13.33
N PRO A 59 -6.40 7.14 12.44
CA PRO A 59 -7.16 7.53 11.27
C PRO A 59 -7.52 6.36 10.36
N SER A 60 -6.62 5.37 10.19
CA SER A 60 -6.90 4.21 9.32
C SER A 60 -8.06 3.35 9.82
N VAL A 61 -8.19 3.18 11.15
CA VAL A 61 -9.28 2.44 11.76
C VAL A 61 -10.59 3.22 11.62
N LEU A 62 -10.58 4.52 11.96
CA LEU A 62 -11.76 5.36 11.86
C LEU A 62 -12.27 5.46 10.41
N ALA A 63 -11.36 5.63 9.44
CA ALA A 63 -11.70 5.64 8.02
C ALA A 63 -12.29 4.31 7.55
N THR A 64 -11.79 3.19 8.06
CA THR A 64 -12.33 1.86 7.73
C THR A 64 -13.77 1.70 8.24
N LEU A 65 -14.04 2.13 9.47
CA LEU A 65 -15.39 2.09 10.05
C LEU A 65 -16.36 2.95 9.25
N GLU A 66 -15.97 4.19 8.92
CA GLU A 66 -16.78 5.10 8.10
C GLU A 66 -17.08 4.52 6.71
N LEU A 67 -16.11 3.85 6.08
CA LEU A 67 -16.32 3.19 4.79
C LEU A 67 -17.34 2.04 4.87
N LEU A 68 -17.32 1.28 5.97
CA LEU A 68 -18.28 0.21 6.21
C LEU A 68 -19.69 0.75 6.43
N GLU A 69 -19.84 1.81 7.22
CA GLU A 69 -21.13 2.48 7.47
C GLU A 69 -21.74 3.05 6.19
N ARG A 70 -20.92 3.59 5.29
CA ARG A 70 -21.38 4.13 4.00
C ARG A 70 -21.69 3.07 2.94
N SER A 71 -21.28 1.81 3.16
CA SER A 71 -21.47 0.75 2.17
C SER A 71 -22.94 0.36 2.05
N ARG A 72 -23.47 0.34 0.82
CA ARG A 72 -24.89 0.04 0.53
C ARG A 72 -25.10 -1.29 -0.18
N ASN A 73 -24.04 -1.87 -0.74
CA ASN A 73 -24.09 -3.12 -1.48
C ASN A 73 -22.89 -4.01 -1.12
N GLY A 74 -23.01 -5.32 -1.38
CA GLY A 74 -21.97 -6.29 -1.00
C GLY A 74 -20.61 -6.02 -1.64
N ALA A 75 -20.58 -5.45 -2.85
CA ALA A 75 -19.34 -5.05 -3.52
C ALA A 75 -18.63 -3.91 -2.78
N GLN A 76 -19.36 -2.87 -2.37
CA GLN A 76 -18.84 -1.75 -1.57
C GLN A 76 -18.36 -2.23 -0.21
N THR A 77 -19.12 -3.12 0.46
CA THR A 77 -18.70 -3.68 1.74
C THR A 77 -17.41 -4.49 1.62
N MET A 78 -17.30 -5.35 0.60
CA MET A 78 -16.08 -6.12 0.35
C MET A 78 -14.89 -5.21 0.03
N SER A 79 -15.10 -4.18 -0.80
CA SER A 79 -14.07 -3.20 -1.13
C SER A 79 -13.62 -2.40 0.08
N ALA A 80 -14.54 -1.97 0.95
CA ALA A 80 -14.25 -1.29 2.21
C ALA A 80 -13.46 -2.19 3.17
N LEU A 81 -13.86 -3.47 3.32
CA LEU A 81 -13.17 -4.44 4.15
C LEU A 81 -11.74 -4.71 3.66
N VAL A 82 -11.55 -5.00 2.38
CA VAL A 82 -10.22 -5.32 1.83
C VAL A 82 -9.29 -4.11 1.91
N TYR A 83 -9.74 -2.93 1.50
CA TYR A 83 -8.92 -1.72 1.55
C TYR A 83 -8.62 -1.31 3.00
N GLY A 84 -9.65 -1.25 3.84
CA GLY A 84 -9.51 -0.87 5.24
C GLY A 84 -8.65 -1.84 6.04
N ALA A 85 -8.86 -3.14 5.88
CA ALA A 85 -8.04 -4.15 6.56
C ALA A 85 -6.57 -4.04 6.15
N THR A 86 -6.27 -3.93 4.85
CA THR A 86 -4.87 -3.81 4.40
C THR A 86 -4.20 -2.53 4.88
N LEU A 87 -4.93 -1.40 4.93
CA LEU A 87 -4.45 -0.14 5.48
C LEU A 87 -4.20 -0.21 7.00
N VAL A 88 -5.12 -0.78 7.76
CA VAL A 88 -4.98 -0.99 9.22
C VAL A 88 -3.82 -1.92 9.50
N PHE A 89 -3.70 -3.04 8.77
CA PHE A 89 -2.58 -3.97 8.93
C PHE A 89 -1.24 -3.31 8.58
N LEU A 90 -1.17 -2.49 7.53
CA LEU A 90 0.06 -1.80 7.16
C LEU A 90 0.58 -0.94 8.32
N PHE A 91 -0.27 -0.07 8.86
CA PHE A 91 0.14 0.80 9.97
C PHE A 91 0.33 0.04 11.28
N SER A 92 -0.47 -1.00 11.54
CA SER A 92 -0.34 -1.82 12.76
C SER A 92 0.95 -2.62 12.78
N VAL A 93 1.32 -3.26 11.66
CA VAL A 93 2.58 -4.02 11.53
C VAL A 93 3.77 -3.07 11.60
N SER A 94 3.71 -1.92 10.93
CA SER A 94 4.77 -0.91 10.99
C SER A 94 4.97 -0.38 12.40
N THR A 95 3.88 -0.04 13.10
CA THR A 95 3.93 0.39 14.50
C THR A 95 4.49 -0.71 15.40
N SER A 96 4.05 -1.95 15.23
CA SER A 96 4.55 -3.09 16.01
C SER A 96 6.04 -3.36 15.78
N PHE A 97 6.51 -3.25 14.52
CA PHE A 97 7.92 -3.35 14.18
C PHE A 97 8.74 -2.26 14.88
N HIS A 98 8.29 -1.02 14.78
CA HIS A 98 8.97 0.12 15.38
C HIS A 98 8.98 0.06 16.92
N CYS A 99 7.88 -0.36 17.56
CA CYS A 99 7.84 -0.63 18.99
C CYS A 99 8.80 -1.77 19.40
N SER A 100 8.82 -2.87 18.65
CA SER A 100 9.71 -4.02 18.92
C SER A 100 11.19 -3.65 18.77
N PHE A 101 11.52 -2.78 17.81
CA PHE A 101 12.87 -2.25 17.61
C PHE A 101 13.31 -1.36 18.78
N PHE A 102 12.39 -0.53 19.31
CA PHE A 102 12.63 0.34 20.46
C PHE A 102 12.83 -0.45 21.77
N CYS A 103 12.13 -1.57 21.94
CA CYS A 103 12.26 -2.48 23.08
C CYS A 103 13.54 -3.35 23.07
N ASN A 104 14.47 -3.12 22.13
CA ASN A 104 15.78 -3.79 22.04
C ASN A 104 15.70 -5.33 22.14
N GLN A 105 14.61 -5.93 21.68
CA GLN A 105 14.50 -7.38 21.59
C GLN A 105 15.35 -7.86 20.41
N ARG A 106 16.59 -8.26 20.71
CA ARG A 106 17.53 -8.95 19.79
C ARG A 106 17.05 -10.39 19.49
N GLY A 107 15.79 -10.56 19.12
CA GLY A 107 15.15 -11.86 18.93
C GLY A 107 14.51 -12.02 17.56
N LYS A 108 14.17 -13.28 17.23
CA LYS A 108 13.49 -13.71 16.00
C LYS A 108 12.26 -12.85 15.65
N LEU A 109 11.60 -12.26 16.65
CA LEU A 109 10.43 -11.39 16.49
C LEU A 109 10.73 -10.12 15.69
N LYS A 110 11.89 -9.49 15.89
CA LYS A 110 12.31 -8.30 15.13
C LYS A 110 12.46 -8.63 13.65
N ASP A 111 13.08 -9.77 13.33
CA ASP A 111 13.27 -10.20 11.95
C ASP A 111 11.96 -10.58 11.27
N VAL A 112 11.04 -11.20 12.01
CA VAL A 112 9.69 -11.50 11.52
C VAL A 112 8.94 -10.20 11.23
N LEU A 113 8.91 -9.25 12.18
CA LEU A 113 8.22 -7.98 12.00
C LEU A 113 8.81 -7.14 10.85
N HIS A 114 10.13 -7.16 10.68
CA HIS A 114 10.80 -6.51 9.55
C HIS A 114 10.43 -7.14 8.19
N ARG A 115 10.25 -8.47 8.16
CA ARG A 115 9.79 -9.18 6.96
C ARG A 115 8.30 -8.92 6.70
N CYS A 116 7.48 -8.84 7.74
CA CYS A 116 6.07 -8.51 7.64
C CYS A 116 5.85 -7.09 7.15
N ASP A 117 6.56 -6.10 7.69
CA ASP A 117 6.44 -4.69 7.29
C ASP A 117 6.72 -4.50 5.79
N ARG A 118 7.79 -5.12 5.28
CA ARG A 118 8.11 -5.13 3.84
C ARG A 118 7.07 -5.87 3.00
N ALA A 119 6.52 -6.98 3.49
CA ALA A 119 5.46 -7.69 2.79
C ALA A 119 4.15 -6.88 2.74
N MET A 120 3.86 -6.10 3.79
CA MET A 120 2.63 -5.31 3.87
C MET A 120 2.55 -4.22 2.80
N ILE A 121 3.68 -3.73 2.29
CA ILE A 121 3.68 -2.78 1.17
C ILE A 121 3.06 -3.41 -0.08
N TYR A 122 3.45 -4.65 -0.43
CA TYR A 122 2.86 -5.37 -1.57
C TYR A 122 1.37 -5.63 -1.38
N VAL A 123 0.98 -6.05 -0.17
CA VAL A 123 -0.43 -6.30 0.18
C VAL A 123 -1.24 -5.00 0.13
N PHE A 124 -0.70 -3.88 0.60
CA PHE A 124 -1.36 -2.58 0.58
C PHE A 124 -1.56 -2.08 -0.86
N ILE A 125 -0.56 -2.22 -1.72
CA ILE A 125 -0.69 -1.87 -3.14
C ILE A 125 -1.85 -2.67 -3.75
N ALA A 126 -1.89 -4.00 -3.55
CA ALA A 126 -2.99 -4.83 -4.06
C ALA A 126 -4.35 -4.46 -3.46
N GLY A 127 -4.41 -4.22 -2.15
CA GLY A 127 -5.62 -3.81 -1.43
C GLY A 127 -6.15 -2.45 -1.88
N SER A 128 -5.27 -1.52 -2.27
CA SER A 128 -5.65 -0.21 -2.81
C SER A 128 -6.27 -0.27 -4.21
N TYR A 129 -5.88 -1.27 -5.02
CA TYR A 129 -6.47 -1.49 -6.35
C TYR A 129 -7.82 -2.18 -6.31
N PHE A 130 -8.10 -2.98 -5.28
CA PHE A 130 -9.35 -3.71 -5.15
C PHE A 130 -10.61 -2.83 -5.22
N PRO A 131 -10.78 -1.75 -4.42
CA PRO A 131 -11.96 -0.89 -4.52
C PRO A 131 -12.07 -0.22 -5.89
N TRP A 132 -10.94 0.19 -6.47
CA TRP A 132 -10.91 0.82 -7.79
C TRP A 132 -11.40 -0.15 -8.88
N LEU A 133 -10.87 -1.37 -8.93
CA LEU A 133 -11.27 -2.38 -9.91
C LEU A 133 -12.69 -2.90 -9.70
N THR A 134 -13.16 -2.96 -8.45
CA THR A 134 -14.49 -3.53 -8.13
C THR A 134 -15.63 -2.51 -8.26
N LEU A 135 -15.38 -1.22 -7.98
CA LEU A 135 -16.43 -0.19 -7.94
C LEU A 135 -16.43 0.75 -9.16
N GLU A 136 -15.31 0.89 -9.87
CA GLU A 136 -15.29 1.70 -11.08
C GLU A 136 -16.16 1.05 -12.17
N GLN A 137 -16.86 1.89 -12.94
CA GLN A 137 -17.72 1.46 -14.04
C GLN A 137 -16.87 1.03 -15.25
N LEU A 138 -16.02 0.01 -15.08
CA LEU A 138 -15.41 -0.66 -16.20
C LEU A 138 -16.49 -1.42 -16.98
N PRO A 139 -16.29 -1.62 -18.30
CA PRO A 139 -17.17 -2.49 -19.09
C PRO A 139 -17.41 -3.82 -18.36
N GLN A 140 -18.67 -4.24 -18.21
CA GLN A 140 -19.03 -5.47 -17.48
C GLN A 140 -18.74 -6.73 -18.29
N ASP A 141 -17.48 -6.92 -18.67
CA ASP A 141 -16.97 -8.08 -19.42
C ASP A 141 -16.20 -9.07 -18.52
N GLY A 142 -16.26 -8.90 -17.19
CA GLY A 142 -15.53 -9.71 -16.21
C GLY A 142 -14.03 -9.40 -16.13
N TRP A 143 -13.52 -8.46 -16.93
CA TRP A 143 -12.09 -8.15 -17.01
C TRP A 143 -11.54 -7.55 -15.70
N ALA A 144 -12.34 -6.74 -15.02
CA ALA A 144 -11.97 -6.14 -13.74
C ALA A 144 -11.61 -7.21 -12.68
N SER A 145 -12.37 -8.30 -12.63
CA SER A 145 -12.11 -9.43 -11.75
C SER A 145 -10.80 -10.15 -12.12
N PHE A 146 -10.52 -10.35 -13.40
CA PHE A 146 -9.26 -10.93 -13.86
C PHE A 146 -8.05 -10.06 -13.47
N MET A 147 -8.17 -8.74 -13.65
CA MET A 147 -7.13 -7.80 -13.26
C MET A 147 -6.88 -7.81 -11.74
N ASN A 148 -7.94 -7.91 -10.94
CA ASN A 148 -7.82 -8.07 -9.49
C ASN A 148 -6.97 -9.30 -9.15
N TRP A 149 -7.32 -10.48 -9.68
CA TRP A 149 -6.53 -11.70 -9.46
C TRP A 149 -5.08 -11.56 -9.92
N PHE A 150 -4.83 -10.90 -11.04
CA PHE A 150 -3.50 -10.64 -11.54
C PHE A 150 -2.67 -9.77 -10.57
N VAL A 151 -3.24 -8.69 -10.05
CA VAL A 151 -2.56 -7.82 -9.07
C VAL A 151 -2.25 -8.57 -7.78
N TRP A 152 -3.19 -9.39 -7.27
CA TRP A 152 -2.96 -10.21 -6.08
C TRP A 152 -1.88 -11.28 -6.29
N LEU A 153 -1.84 -11.89 -7.48
CA LEU A 153 -0.80 -12.87 -7.84
C LEU A 153 0.57 -12.21 -7.94
N LEU A 154 0.66 -11.02 -8.55
CA LEU A 154 1.90 -10.24 -8.57
C LEU A 154 2.34 -9.81 -7.18
N ALA A 155 1.42 -9.44 -6.30
CA ALA A 155 1.74 -9.11 -4.91
C ALA A 155 2.30 -10.32 -4.17
N LEU A 156 1.68 -11.50 -4.33
CA LEU A 156 2.18 -12.75 -3.73
C LEU A 156 3.57 -13.11 -4.27
N LEU A 157 3.77 -12.98 -5.58
CA LEU A 157 5.07 -13.25 -6.21
C LEU A 157 6.15 -12.27 -5.72
N GLY A 158 5.81 -10.99 -5.59
CA GLY A 158 6.69 -9.96 -5.02
C GLY A 158 7.07 -10.26 -3.57
N ILE A 159 6.12 -10.71 -2.75
CA ILE A 159 6.39 -11.13 -1.37
C ILE A 159 7.33 -12.34 -1.35
N ILE A 160 7.05 -13.39 -2.13
CA ILE A 160 7.91 -14.59 -2.20
C ILE A 160 9.32 -14.23 -2.65
N TYR A 161 9.45 -13.37 -3.67
CA TYR A 161 10.73 -12.86 -4.13
C TYR A 161 11.48 -12.12 -3.01
N GLN A 162 10.80 -11.23 -2.30
CA GLN A 162 11.39 -10.46 -1.20
C GLN A 162 11.87 -11.35 -0.05
N GLN A 163 11.11 -12.40 0.28
CA GLN A 163 11.49 -13.36 1.33
C GLN A 163 12.68 -14.25 0.89
N THR A 164 12.78 -14.61 -0.38
CA THR A 164 13.80 -15.55 -0.89
C THR A 164 15.14 -14.87 -1.22
N PHE A 165 15.13 -13.66 -1.81
CA PHE A 165 16.35 -13.02 -2.31
C PHE A 165 16.98 -11.96 -1.38
N HIS A 166 16.41 -11.70 -0.19
CA HIS A 166 17.00 -10.89 0.89
C HIS A 166 17.86 -9.70 0.39
N GLU A 167 17.22 -8.72 -0.28
CA GLU A 167 17.83 -7.47 -0.76
C GLU A 167 18.99 -7.58 -1.78
N LYS A 168 19.25 -8.77 -2.35
CA LYS A 168 20.36 -8.93 -3.31
C LYS A 168 20.22 -8.06 -4.56
N TYR A 169 18.99 -7.71 -4.97
CA TYR A 169 18.71 -6.91 -6.16
C TYR A 169 17.69 -5.79 -5.91
N LYS A 170 18.11 -4.69 -5.27
CA LYS A 170 17.26 -3.51 -5.01
C LYS A 170 16.59 -2.92 -6.26
N THR A 171 17.25 -3.01 -7.42
CA THR A 171 16.70 -2.54 -8.70
C THR A 171 15.48 -3.35 -9.14
N LEU A 172 15.51 -4.68 -8.94
CA LEU A 172 14.39 -5.56 -9.31
C LEU A 172 13.17 -5.30 -8.43
N GLU A 173 13.38 -5.10 -7.12
CA GLU A 173 12.30 -4.74 -6.19
C GLU A 173 11.58 -3.46 -6.65
N THR A 174 12.36 -2.43 -7.03
CA THR A 174 11.83 -1.17 -7.55
C THR A 174 11.05 -1.35 -8.85
N CYS A 175 11.53 -2.21 -9.76
CA CYS A 175 10.80 -2.54 -10.99
C CYS A 175 9.45 -3.22 -10.69
N PHE A 176 9.38 -4.15 -9.73
CA PHE A 176 8.12 -4.78 -9.35
C PHE A 176 7.11 -3.76 -8.82
N TYR A 177 7.54 -2.82 -7.98
CA TYR A 177 6.65 -1.75 -7.50
C TYR A 177 6.12 -0.88 -8.64
N LEU A 178 6.96 -0.50 -9.59
CA LEU A 178 6.55 0.27 -10.77
C LEU A 178 5.56 -0.48 -11.64
N ILE A 179 5.79 -1.77 -11.88
CA ILE A 179 4.90 -2.61 -12.70
C ILE A 179 3.55 -2.77 -12.00
N MET A 180 3.52 -3.04 -10.69
CA MET A 180 2.28 -3.12 -9.92
C MET A 180 1.55 -1.77 -9.87
N GLY A 181 2.28 -0.66 -9.82
CA GLY A 181 1.72 0.69 -9.79
C GLY A 181 1.15 1.17 -11.13
N ILE A 182 1.82 0.89 -12.23
CA ILE A 182 1.49 1.49 -13.53
C ILE A 182 0.74 0.50 -14.44
N GLY A 183 1.03 -0.79 -14.30
CA GLY A 183 0.50 -1.86 -15.14
C GLY A 183 -1.04 -1.86 -15.23
N PRO A 184 -1.77 -1.96 -14.11
CA PRO A 184 -3.24 -2.00 -14.13
C PRO A 184 -3.84 -0.78 -14.83
N ARG A 185 -3.28 0.42 -14.60
CA ARG A 185 -3.77 1.66 -15.19
C ARG A 185 -3.54 1.74 -16.70
N LEU A 186 -2.39 1.27 -17.19
CA LEU A 186 -2.11 1.24 -18.62
C LEU A 186 -3.02 0.25 -19.35
N ILE A 187 -3.20 -0.95 -18.79
CA ILE A 187 -3.99 -2.01 -19.42
C ILE A 187 -5.47 -1.61 -19.50
N THR A 188 -6.03 -1.07 -18.42
CA THR A 188 -7.42 -0.57 -18.40
C THR A 188 -7.63 0.58 -19.38
N ASN A 189 -6.71 1.54 -19.47
CA ASN A 189 -6.81 2.65 -20.44
C ASN A 189 -6.72 2.17 -21.89
N PHE A 190 -5.79 1.27 -22.20
CA PHE A 190 -5.64 0.72 -23.54
C PHE A 190 -6.91 -0.02 -23.99
N ARG A 191 -7.48 -0.84 -23.10
CA ARG A 191 -8.73 -1.55 -23.38
C ARG A 191 -9.93 -0.61 -23.51
N ALA A 192 -10.04 0.40 -22.65
CA ALA A 192 -11.09 1.41 -22.75
C ALA A 192 -11.05 2.16 -24.10
N ARG A 193 -9.85 2.39 -24.66
CA ARG A 193 -9.69 2.95 -26.01
C ARG A 193 -10.22 2.00 -27.08
N ILE A 194 -9.90 0.71 -27.01
CA ILE A 194 -10.37 -0.30 -27.97
C ILE A 194 -11.90 -0.39 -27.99
N PHE A 195 -12.54 -0.50 -26.81
CA PHE A 195 -14.01 -0.56 -26.74
C PHE A 195 -14.66 0.72 -27.28
N ARG A 196 -14.06 1.88 -27.03
CA ARG A 196 -14.54 3.15 -27.57
C ARG A 196 -14.45 3.18 -29.09
N THR A 197 -13.36 2.67 -29.68
CA THR A 197 -13.21 2.59 -31.13
C THR A 197 -14.18 1.61 -31.78
N ASP A 198 -14.40 0.45 -31.18
CA ASP A 198 -15.33 -0.56 -31.70
C ASP A 198 -16.79 -0.09 -31.62
N GLY A 199 -17.18 0.52 -30.50
CA GLY A 199 -18.50 1.13 -30.35
C GLY A 199 -18.75 2.28 -31.34
N ALA A 200 -17.73 3.10 -31.60
CA ALA A 200 -17.83 4.18 -32.59
C ALA A 200 -17.92 3.66 -34.04
N LYS A 201 -17.25 2.54 -34.35
CA LYS A 201 -17.34 1.88 -35.66
C LYS A 201 -18.73 1.27 -35.85
N ASN A 202 -19.25 0.57 -34.84
CA ASN A 202 -20.56 -0.08 -34.92
C ASN A 202 -21.71 0.94 -35.10
N ARG A 203 -21.68 2.06 -34.37
CA ARG A 203 -22.67 3.15 -34.55
C ARG A 203 -22.65 3.74 -35.96
N ARG A 204 -21.47 3.93 -36.57
CA ARG A 204 -21.37 4.42 -37.95
C ARG A 204 -21.98 3.45 -38.97
N CYS A 205 -21.76 2.14 -38.82
CA CYS A 205 -22.37 1.14 -39.70
C CYS A 205 -23.90 1.11 -39.55
N SER A 206 -24.42 1.24 -38.34
CA SER A 206 -25.86 1.27 -38.09
C SER A 206 -26.54 2.51 -38.70
N LEU A 207 -25.93 3.69 -38.59
CA LEU A 207 -26.46 4.92 -39.23
C LEU A 207 -26.42 4.84 -40.75
N ARG A 208 -25.38 4.23 -41.33
CA ARG A 208 -25.29 4.01 -42.78
C ARG A 208 -26.41 3.10 -43.27
N ASN A 209 -26.57 1.93 -42.65
CA ASN A 209 -27.60 0.97 -43.04
C ASN A 209 -29.03 1.49 -42.74
N GLY A 210 -29.22 2.32 -41.71
CA GLY A 210 -30.51 2.93 -41.40
C GLY A 210 -30.89 4.08 -42.36
N GLY A 211 -29.89 4.82 -42.87
CA GLY A 211 -30.11 5.86 -43.89
C GLY A 211 -30.55 5.28 -45.24
N ASP A 212 -30.04 4.11 -45.60
CA ASP A 212 -30.39 3.42 -46.85
C ASP A 212 -31.83 2.87 -46.83
N VAL A 213 -32.46 2.70 -45.66
CA VAL A 213 -33.85 2.21 -45.51
C VAL A 213 -34.89 3.33 -45.69
N PHE A 214 -34.52 4.60 -45.49
CA PHE A 214 -35.44 5.75 -45.64
C PHE A 214 -35.42 6.39 -47.05
N GLN A 215 -34.65 5.83 -48.00
CA GLN A 215 -34.58 6.30 -49.39
C GLN A 215 -35.32 5.42 -50.42
N LYS A 216 -36.24 4.55 -49.97
CA LYS A 216 -37.16 3.78 -50.85
C LYS A 216 -38.60 4.10 -50.52
#